data_AF-W9XGV4-F1
#
_entry.id   AF-W9XGV4-F1
#
_cell.length_a   1.000
_cell.length_b   1.000
_cell.length_c   1.000
_cell.angle_alpha   90.00
_cell.angle_beta   90.00
_cell.angle_gamma   90.00
#
_symmetry.space_group_name_H-M   'P 1'
#
loop_
_entity.id
_entity.type
_entity.pdbx_description
1 polymer ?
#
loop_
_entity_poly.entity_id
_entity_poly.type
_entity_poly.pdbx_seq_one_letter_code
_entity_poly.pdbx_strand_id
1 'polypeptide(L)'
;MVVVKDNIQADVWSKGFPKHDETGNWGPMFKSTIDGVLKVAGSDAKQVKTKLQAMLKALQHSTVIINVASPSRLDGHTKPKPLDDKHFGFEDAISQPSIEGIDTLEGSVSGAPNMNTDANIIVVSNASSPARGGEHPAWMEDGIFLVSRKHEQDVKAVSDLIDKWATNGCTSRE
;
A
#
# COMPACT_ATOMS: atom_id res chain seq x y z
N MET A 1 15.64 -32.25 27.53
CA MET A 1 16.57 -33.16 26.82
C MET A 1 16.90 -32.52 25.49
N VAL A 2 18.19 -32.47 25.16
CA VAL A 2 18.80 -31.60 24.14
C VAL A 2 18.26 -31.88 22.74
N VAL A 3 17.74 -30.83 22.08
CA VAL A 3 17.59 -30.79 20.63
C VAL A 3 18.60 -29.79 20.10
N VAL A 4 19.39 -30.27 19.15
CA VAL A 4 20.54 -29.62 18.53
C VAL A 4 20.11 -28.36 17.79
N LYS A 5 20.81 -27.26 18.07
CA LYS A 5 20.70 -25.98 17.38
C LYS A 5 21.29 -26.10 15.97
N ASP A 6 20.51 -26.56 15.01
CA ASP A 6 20.85 -26.34 13.60
C ASP A 6 20.30 -24.97 13.16
N ASN A 7 21.16 -23.99 13.43
CA ASN A 7 21.39 -22.63 12.92
C ASN A 7 20.58 -21.98 11.77
N ILE A 8 19.40 -22.46 11.35
CA ILE A 8 18.61 -21.77 10.31
C ILE A 8 17.69 -20.72 10.92
N GLN A 9 17.04 -21.01 12.07
CA GLN A 9 16.15 -20.05 12.72
C GLN A 9 16.91 -18.86 13.32
N ALA A 10 18.08 -19.08 13.93
CA ALA A 10 18.81 -17.99 14.56
C ALA A 10 19.34 -16.99 13.52
N ASP A 11 19.83 -17.43 12.36
CA ASP A 11 20.55 -16.56 11.41
C ASP A 11 19.62 -15.59 10.65
N VAL A 12 18.34 -15.95 10.45
CA VAL A 12 17.34 -15.05 9.82
C VAL A 12 16.90 -13.94 10.79
N TRP A 13 16.72 -14.26 12.08
CA TRP A 13 16.29 -13.29 13.09
C TRP A 13 17.46 -12.52 13.73
N SER A 14 18.67 -13.07 13.79
CA SER A 14 19.85 -12.43 14.40
C SER A 14 20.53 -11.40 13.51
N LYS A 15 20.39 -11.52 12.18
CA LYS A 15 20.87 -10.50 11.24
C LYS A 15 19.94 -9.29 11.16
N GLY A 16 18.74 -9.42 11.74
CA GLY A 16 17.64 -8.49 11.51
C GLY A 16 17.22 -8.51 10.04
N PHE A 17 15.94 -8.28 9.76
CA PHE A 17 15.66 -7.58 8.52
C PHE A 17 16.41 -6.25 8.62
N PRO A 18 17.15 -5.81 7.59
CA PRO A 18 17.71 -4.46 7.60
C PRO A 18 16.60 -3.51 8.04
N LYS A 19 16.91 -2.54 8.89
CA LYS A 19 15.96 -1.47 9.22
C LYS A 19 15.69 -0.68 7.93
N HIS A 20 14.76 -1.19 7.13
CA HIS A 20 14.49 -0.69 5.79
C HIS A 20 13.72 0.64 5.83
N ASP A 21 13.19 1.02 6.99
CA ASP A 21 12.55 2.32 7.23
C ASP A 21 13.53 3.39 7.74
N GLU A 22 14.81 3.25 7.40
CA GLU A 22 15.75 4.35 7.50
C GLU A 22 15.61 5.23 6.26
N THR A 23 15.42 6.53 6.44
CA THR A 23 15.22 7.50 5.33
C THR A 23 16.38 7.48 4.31
N GLY A 24 17.57 7.00 4.73
CA GLY A 24 18.71 6.74 3.84
C GLY A 24 18.42 5.74 2.72
N ASN A 25 17.50 4.79 2.95
CA ASN A 25 17.12 3.73 2.00
C ASN A 25 15.93 4.10 1.11
N TRP A 26 15.29 5.25 1.36
CA TRP A 26 14.18 5.70 0.54
C TRP A 26 14.64 6.09 -0.87
N GLY A 27 13.76 5.87 -1.85
CA GLY A 27 13.98 6.35 -3.21
C GLY A 27 14.17 7.87 -3.23
N PRO A 28 14.98 8.42 -4.16
CA PRO A 28 15.34 9.85 -4.14
C PRO A 28 14.14 10.80 -4.09
N MET A 29 13.01 10.42 -4.69
CA MET A 29 11.78 11.23 -4.71
C MET A 29 11.17 11.46 -3.33
N PHE A 30 11.34 10.51 -2.41
CA PHE A 30 10.76 10.59 -1.06
C PHE A 30 11.71 11.28 -0.07
N LYS A 31 12.92 11.66 -0.52
CA LYS A 31 13.91 12.39 0.29
C LYS A 31 13.76 13.92 0.15
N SER A 32 12.91 14.38 -0.76
CA SER A 32 12.57 15.79 -0.95
C SER A 32 11.17 16.10 -0.41
N THR A 33 10.87 17.39 -0.20
CA THR A 33 9.51 17.85 0.06
C THR A 33 8.59 17.50 -1.11
N ILE A 34 7.43 16.92 -0.81
CA ILE A 34 6.37 16.61 -1.78
C ILE A 34 5.14 17.42 -1.36
N ASP A 35 4.75 18.39 -2.19
CA ASP A 35 3.58 19.24 -1.90
C ASP A 35 2.25 18.55 -2.22
N GLY A 36 2.27 17.55 -3.11
CA GLY A 36 1.07 16.82 -3.50
C GLY A 36 1.35 15.66 -4.45
N VAL A 37 0.33 14.83 -4.64
CA VAL A 37 0.36 13.67 -5.53
C VAL A 37 -0.81 13.73 -6.50
N LEU A 38 -0.53 13.62 -7.80
CA LEU A 38 -1.53 13.44 -8.84
C LEU A 38 -1.58 11.96 -9.27
N LYS A 39 -2.67 11.27 -8.96
CA LYS A 39 -2.87 9.87 -9.35
C LYS A 39 -3.77 9.80 -10.60
N VAL A 40 -3.26 9.20 -11.67
CA VAL A 40 -4.01 8.96 -12.92
C VAL A 40 -4.08 7.46 -13.17
N ALA A 41 -5.29 6.93 -13.29
CA ALA A 41 -5.54 5.52 -13.58
C ALA A 41 -6.42 5.39 -14.84
N GLY A 42 -6.27 4.27 -15.55
CA GLY A 42 -7.03 3.97 -16.77
C GLY A 42 -6.83 2.51 -17.16
N SER A 43 -7.68 1.99 -18.05
CA SER A 43 -7.62 0.60 -18.49
C SER A 43 -6.46 0.29 -19.44
N ASP A 44 -5.84 1.33 -20.01
CA ASP A 44 -4.63 1.19 -20.82
C ASP A 44 -3.70 2.42 -20.71
N ALA A 45 -2.44 2.22 -21.11
CA ALA A 45 -1.40 3.24 -21.02
C ALA A 45 -1.66 4.47 -21.89
N LYS A 46 -2.38 4.34 -23.02
CA LYS A 46 -2.71 5.46 -23.90
C LYS A 46 -3.72 6.38 -23.23
N GLN A 47 -4.73 5.84 -22.57
CA GLN A 47 -5.70 6.63 -21.79
C GLN A 47 -5.01 7.39 -20.64
N VAL A 48 -4.19 6.70 -19.85
CA VAL A 48 -3.42 7.32 -18.76
C VAL A 48 -2.55 8.45 -19.29
N LYS A 49 -1.78 8.20 -20.36
CA LYS A 49 -0.92 9.21 -20.98
C LYS A 49 -1.71 10.41 -21.49
N THR A 50 -2.83 10.17 -22.15
CA THR A 50 -3.68 11.23 -22.73
C THR A 50 -4.25 12.12 -21.63
N LYS A 51 -4.77 11.51 -20.56
CA LYS A 51 -5.34 12.25 -19.43
C LYS A 51 -4.27 13.02 -18.66
N LEU A 52 -3.11 12.41 -18.42
CA LEU A 52 -1.98 13.07 -17.79
C LEU A 52 -1.54 14.32 -18.57
N GLN A 53 -1.41 14.22 -19.91
CA GLN A 53 -1.05 15.37 -20.74
C GLN A 53 -2.10 16.49 -20.69
N ALA A 54 -3.39 16.14 -20.67
CA ALA A 54 -4.47 17.11 -20.53
C ALA A 54 -4.41 17.83 -19.16
N MET A 55 -4.14 17.11 -18.08
CA MET A 55 -3.98 17.68 -16.74
C MET A 55 -2.76 18.60 -16.66
N LEU A 56 -1.60 18.17 -17.15
CA LEU A 56 -0.39 19.00 -17.19
C LEU A 56 -0.62 20.28 -18.00
N LYS A 57 -1.33 20.20 -19.13
CA LYS A 57 -1.71 21.38 -19.91
C LYS A 57 -2.62 22.33 -19.12
N ALA A 58 -3.63 21.80 -18.44
CA ALA A 58 -4.57 22.60 -17.64
C ALA A 58 -3.88 23.31 -16.47
N LEU A 59 -2.90 22.65 -15.85
CA LEU A 59 -2.06 23.21 -14.79
C LEU A 59 -1.05 24.25 -15.29
N GLN A 60 -1.08 24.61 -16.59
CA GLN A 60 -0.12 25.54 -17.20
C GLN A 60 1.34 25.13 -16.94
N HIS A 61 1.59 23.82 -16.92
CA HIS A 61 2.86 23.19 -16.56
C HIS A 61 4.03 23.49 -17.54
N SER A 62 3.84 24.46 -18.44
CA SER A 62 4.84 24.97 -19.39
C SER A 62 5.47 26.30 -18.96
N THR A 63 5.14 26.86 -17.78
CA THR A 63 5.67 28.16 -17.32
C THR A 63 6.19 28.17 -15.88
N VAL A 64 5.90 27.14 -15.08
CA VAL A 64 6.43 26.99 -13.71
C VAL A 64 7.28 25.72 -13.67
N ILE A 65 8.58 25.93 -13.53
CA ILE A 65 9.64 25.02 -13.04
C ILE A 65 9.35 23.53 -13.26
N ILE A 66 10.03 22.93 -14.24
CA ILE A 66 10.22 21.48 -14.32
C ILE A 66 11.02 21.05 -13.09
N ASN A 67 10.33 20.77 -12.00
CA ASN A 67 10.81 19.85 -10.97
C ASN A 67 9.92 18.59 -10.89
N VAL A 68 9.15 18.31 -11.95
CA VAL A 68 8.87 16.91 -12.34
C VAL A 68 10.12 16.31 -12.99
N ALA A 69 11.29 16.56 -12.39
CA ALA A 69 12.52 15.90 -12.73
C ALA A 69 12.37 14.44 -12.31
N SER A 70 12.77 13.52 -13.18
CA SER A 70 12.93 12.12 -12.79
C SER A 70 13.81 12.05 -11.53
N PRO A 71 13.37 11.37 -10.43
CA PRO A 71 12.31 10.36 -10.37
C PRO A 71 11.02 10.83 -9.66
N SER A 72 10.31 11.84 -10.17
CA SER A 72 9.03 12.33 -9.60
C SER A 72 7.77 11.50 -9.99
N ARG A 73 7.94 10.37 -10.69
CA ARG A 73 6.83 9.56 -11.22
C ARG A 73 6.98 8.08 -10.87
N LEU A 74 5.86 7.46 -10.50
CA LEU A 74 5.73 6.02 -10.33
C LEU A 74 4.62 5.50 -11.26
N ASP A 75 4.94 4.48 -12.05
CA ASP A 75 3.97 3.79 -12.91
C ASP A 75 3.66 2.41 -12.33
N GLY A 76 2.38 2.09 -12.20
CA GLY A 76 1.89 0.79 -11.74
C GLY A 76 1.05 0.12 -12.82
N HIS A 77 1.13 -1.21 -12.88
CA HIS A 77 0.35 -2.03 -13.80
C HIS A 77 -0.22 -3.23 -13.07
N THR A 78 -1.45 -3.61 -13.38
CA THR A 78 -1.97 -4.93 -13.02
C THR A 78 -1.14 -5.99 -13.72
N LYS A 79 -0.82 -7.09 -13.03
CA LYS A 79 -0.13 -8.21 -13.67
C LYS A 79 -1.00 -8.82 -14.79
N PRO A 80 -0.38 -9.39 -15.83
CA PRO A 80 -1.13 -10.12 -16.86
C PRO A 80 -1.93 -11.28 -16.24
N LYS A 81 -3.17 -11.48 -16.71
CA LYS A 81 -3.96 -12.66 -16.34
C LYS A 81 -3.24 -13.95 -16.75
N PRO A 82 -3.41 -15.05 -15.98
CA PRO A 82 -4.28 -15.20 -14.81
C PRO A 82 -3.65 -14.76 -13.48
N LEU A 83 -2.52 -14.04 -13.48
CA LEU A 83 -1.70 -13.78 -12.29
C LEU A 83 -2.01 -12.43 -11.61
N ASP A 84 -3.28 -12.04 -11.48
CA ASP A 84 -3.68 -10.73 -10.94
C ASP A 84 -3.35 -10.51 -9.44
N ASP A 85 -2.75 -11.51 -8.79
CA ASP A 85 -2.10 -11.47 -7.48
C ASP A 85 -1.00 -10.42 -7.34
N LYS A 86 -0.58 -10.12 -6.10
CA LYS A 86 0.69 -9.38 -5.84
C LYS A 86 1.92 -10.11 -6.41
N HIS A 87 3.10 -9.49 -6.34
CA HIS A 87 4.32 -10.10 -6.84
C HIS A 87 4.70 -11.42 -6.14
N PHE A 88 4.30 -11.61 -4.87
CA PHE A 88 4.48 -12.88 -4.16
C PHE A 88 3.45 -13.97 -4.53
N GLY A 89 2.44 -13.68 -5.36
CA GLY A 89 1.47 -14.69 -5.81
C GLY A 89 0.27 -14.92 -4.89
N PHE A 90 0.01 -14.01 -3.95
CA PHE A 90 -1.22 -14.02 -3.15
C PHE A 90 -2.24 -13.04 -3.71
N GLU A 91 -3.50 -13.46 -3.75
CA GLU A 91 -4.65 -12.64 -4.10
C GLU A 91 -4.76 -11.45 -3.13
N ASP A 92 -5.02 -10.26 -3.68
CA ASP A 92 -5.07 -9.00 -2.94
C ASP A 92 -6.47 -8.40 -2.92
N ALA A 93 -6.68 -7.44 -2.01
CA ALA A 93 -7.91 -6.67 -1.89
C ALA A 93 -9.17 -7.47 -1.53
N ILE A 94 -9.02 -8.71 -1.03
CA ILE A 94 -10.14 -9.57 -0.57
C ILE A 94 -10.94 -8.91 0.57
N SER A 95 -10.26 -8.31 1.55
CA SER A 95 -10.89 -7.78 2.76
C SER A 95 -10.77 -6.26 2.82
N GLN A 96 -11.90 -5.57 2.59
CA GLN A 96 -12.05 -4.12 2.79
C GLN A 96 -13.14 -3.85 3.84
N PRO A 97 -13.06 -2.76 4.61
CA PRO A 97 -14.17 -2.34 5.47
C PRO A 97 -15.38 -1.97 4.61
N SER A 98 -16.57 -2.41 5.02
CA SER A 98 -17.83 -1.87 4.50
C SER A 98 -18.12 -0.55 5.21
N ILE A 99 -18.42 0.50 4.47
CA ILE A 99 -18.61 1.84 5.03
C ILE A 99 -20.10 2.12 5.21
N GLU A 100 -20.50 2.43 6.44
CA GLU A 100 -21.88 2.76 6.77
C GLU A 100 -22.39 3.95 5.94
N GLY A 101 -23.56 3.79 5.31
CA GLY A 101 -24.19 4.81 4.48
C GLY A 101 -23.61 4.96 3.06
N ILE A 102 -22.51 4.27 2.73
CA ILE A 102 -21.94 4.21 1.38
C ILE A 102 -22.18 2.83 0.78
N ASP A 103 -21.77 1.79 1.49
CA ASP A 103 -21.89 0.41 1.01
C ASP A 103 -23.23 -0.19 1.38
N THR A 104 -23.75 -1.04 0.49
CA THR A 104 -24.88 -1.91 0.85
C THR A 104 -24.33 -3.04 1.71
N LEU A 105 -24.84 -3.20 2.92
CA LEU A 105 -24.43 -4.30 3.79
C LEU A 105 -24.77 -5.63 3.11
N GLU A 106 -23.74 -6.42 2.82
CA GLU A 106 -23.93 -7.81 2.49
C GLU A 106 -24.50 -8.53 3.73
N GLY A 107 -25.40 -9.50 3.50
CA GLY A 107 -25.99 -10.27 4.59
C GLY A 107 -24.90 -10.90 5.46
N SER A 108 -25.05 -10.82 6.79
CA SER A 108 -24.04 -11.36 7.71
C SER A 108 -23.77 -12.84 7.42
N VAL A 109 -22.55 -13.16 6.98
CA VAL A 109 -22.08 -14.54 6.88
C VAL A 109 -21.78 -15.04 8.29
N SER A 110 -22.42 -16.13 8.71
CA SER A 110 -22.20 -16.71 10.05
C SER A 110 -20.72 -17.04 10.26
N GLY A 111 -20.12 -16.50 11.32
CA GLY A 111 -18.71 -16.69 11.65
C GLY A 111 -17.74 -15.71 10.97
N ALA A 112 -18.21 -14.84 10.07
CA ALA A 112 -17.37 -13.78 9.50
C ALA A 112 -17.33 -12.55 10.43
N PRO A 113 -16.17 -11.88 10.57
CA PRO A 113 -16.10 -10.62 11.30
C PRO A 113 -17.00 -9.57 10.63
N ASN A 114 -17.70 -8.77 11.45
CA ASN A 114 -18.46 -7.65 10.95
C ASN A 114 -17.50 -6.58 10.41
N MET A 115 -17.57 -6.31 9.10
CA MET A 115 -16.77 -5.29 8.43
C MET A 115 -17.49 -3.94 8.34
N ASN A 116 -18.71 -3.81 8.90
CA ASN A 116 -19.44 -2.55 8.94
C ASN A 116 -18.70 -1.52 9.82
N THR A 117 -18.23 -0.47 9.19
CA THR A 117 -17.32 0.53 9.72
C THR A 117 -17.99 1.90 9.64
N ASP A 118 -18.01 2.62 10.75
CA ASP A 118 -18.46 4.02 10.78
C ASP A 118 -17.65 4.83 9.75
N ALA A 119 -18.33 5.55 8.87
CA ALA A 119 -17.71 6.39 7.84
C ALA A 119 -16.69 7.38 8.41
N ASN A 120 -16.90 7.87 9.64
CA ASN A 120 -16.01 8.80 10.34
C ASN A 120 -14.65 8.18 10.71
N ILE A 121 -14.44 6.88 10.50
CA ILE A 121 -13.12 6.24 10.63
C ILE A 121 -12.26 6.53 9.39
N ILE A 122 -12.87 6.64 8.21
CA ILE A 122 -12.16 6.79 6.92
C ILE A 122 -12.29 8.23 6.40
N VAL A 123 -13.49 8.77 6.44
CA VAL A 123 -13.86 10.12 5.99
C VAL A 123 -13.67 11.11 7.14
N VAL A 124 -13.08 12.26 6.84
CA VAL A 124 -12.94 13.36 7.79
C VAL A 124 -14.31 13.99 7.99
N SER A 125 -14.76 14.02 9.24
CA SER A 125 -15.92 14.79 9.65
C SER A 125 -15.64 15.48 10.98
N ASN A 126 -16.33 16.59 11.21
CA ASN A 126 -16.39 17.25 12.52
C ASN A 126 -17.46 16.64 13.45
N ALA A 127 -18.03 15.48 13.08
CA ALA A 127 -18.86 14.71 13.99
C ALA A 127 -18.00 14.29 15.19
N SER A 128 -18.55 14.40 16.40
CA SER A 128 -17.86 14.11 17.66
C SER A 128 -17.54 12.61 17.79
N SER A 129 -16.53 12.13 17.07
CA SER A 129 -16.03 10.77 17.24
C SER A 129 -14.99 10.75 18.35
N PRO A 130 -15.14 9.89 19.38
CA PRO A 130 -14.28 9.87 20.56
C PRO A 130 -12.82 9.46 20.26
N ALA A 131 -12.52 9.03 19.02
CA ALA A 131 -11.18 8.59 18.60
C ALA A 131 -10.28 9.72 18.05
N ARG A 132 -10.78 10.94 17.85
CA ARG A 132 -10.03 12.02 17.19
C ARG A 132 -9.77 13.19 18.14
N GLY A 133 -8.49 13.46 18.40
CA GLY A 133 -8.00 14.48 19.33
C GLY A 133 -8.09 15.92 18.83
N GLY A 134 -9.26 16.36 18.36
CA GLY A 134 -9.55 17.77 18.02
C GLY A 134 -10.47 17.97 16.82
N GLU A 135 -11.03 19.17 16.71
CA GLU A 135 -11.82 19.63 15.56
C GLU A 135 -10.91 19.81 14.32
N HIS A 136 -11.37 19.36 13.16
CA HIS A 136 -10.70 19.60 11.88
C HIS A 136 -11.21 20.92 11.26
N PRO A 137 -10.37 21.67 10.52
CA PRO A 137 -10.86 22.82 9.77
C PRO A 137 -12.03 22.45 8.85
N ALA A 138 -13.05 23.30 8.78
CA ALA A 138 -14.29 23.01 8.04
C ALA A 138 -14.08 22.64 6.54
N TRP A 139 -12.98 23.11 5.93
CA TRP A 139 -12.66 22.78 4.53
C TRP A 139 -12.16 21.33 4.33
N MET A 140 -11.86 20.61 5.40
CA MET A 140 -11.43 19.20 5.36
C MET A 140 -12.60 18.21 5.42
N GLU A 141 -13.83 18.67 5.66
CA GLU A 141 -15.03 17.81 5.65
C GLU A 141 -15.10 17.03 4.33
N ASP A 142 -15.53 15.76 4.41
CA ASP A 142 -15.56 14.79 3.29
C ASP A 142 -14.17 14.42 2.72
N GLY A 143 -13.09 14.91 3.32
CA GLY A 143 -11.71 14.59 2.96
C GLY A 143 -11.26 13.20 3.46
N ILE A 144 -10.13 12.74 2.94
CA ILE A 144 -9.46 11.51 3.42
C ILE A 144 -7.96 11.73 3.56
N PHE A 145 -7.32 10.99 4.47
CA PHE A 145 -5.86 10.93 4.54
C PHE A 145 -5.35 9.81 3.63
N LEU A 146 -4.59 10.19 2.59
CA LEU A 146 -3.97 9.23 1.68
C LEU A 146 -2.57 8.86 2.17
N VAL A 147 -2.34 7.59 2.47
CA VAL A 147 -1.00 7.05 2.77
C VAL A 147 -0.44 6.39 1.50
N SER A 148 0.69 6.92 1.01
CA SER A 148 1.42 6.34 -0.12
C SER A 148 2.72 5.71 0.35
N ARG A 149 2.98 4.47 -0.09
CA ARG A 149 4.21 3.73 0.21
C ARG A 149 4.71 3.03 -1.05
N LYS A 150 6.00 3.14 -1.34
CA LYS A 150 6.68 2.34 -2.37
C LYS A 150 7.38 1.16 -1.68
N HIS A 151 6.79 -0.03 -1.77
CA HIS A 151 7.38 -1.25 -1.23
C HIS A 151 7.94 -2.11 -2.36
N GLU A 152 9.25 -2.27 -2.37
CA GLU A 152 9.92 -3.24 -3.24
C GLU A 152 9.75 -4.63 -2.62
N GLN A 153 9.43 -5.62 -3.47
CA GLN A 153 9.19 -7.00 -3.05
C GLN A 153 10.31 -7.88 -3.62
N ASP A 154 11.14 -8.46 -2.75
CA ASP A 154 12.16 -9.41 -3.16
C ASP A 154 11.56 -10.81 -3.34
N VAL A 155 10.94 -11.01 -4.51
CA VAL A 155 10.24 -12.26 -4.87
C VAL A 155 11.19 -13.45 -4.80
N LYS A 156 12.43 -13.28 -5.27
CA LYS A 156 13.41 -14.37 -5.30
C LYS A 156 13.80 -14.78 -3.88
N ALA A 157 14.11 -13.83 -3.00
CA ALA A 157 14.48 -14.16 -1.63
C ALA A 157 13.35 -14.88 -0.89
N VAL A 158 12.09 -14.49 -1.12
CA VAL A 158 10.95 -15.20 -0.52
C VAL A 158 10.79 -16.61 -1.09
N SER A 159 10.93 -16.79 -2.41
CA SER A 159 10.90 -18.13 -3.02
C SER A 159 12.03 -19.03 -2.50
N ASP A 160 13.27 -18.54 -2.46
CA ASP A 160 14.42 -19.29 -1.94
C ASP A 160 14.22 -19.68 -0.46
N LEU A 161 13.59 -18.81 0.34
CA LEU A 161 13.28 -19.08 1.74
C LEU A 161 12.23 -20.20 1.87
N ILE A 162 11.17 -20.16 1.07
CA ILE A 162 10.11 -21.18 1.06
C ILE A 162 10.70 -22.55 0.67
N ASP A 163 11.53 -22.60 -0.38
CA ASP A 163 12.19 -23.84 -0.82
C ASP A 163 13.11 -24.42 0.26
N LYS A 164 13.86 -23.55 0.93
CA LYS A 164 14.70 -23.93 2.06
C LYS A 164 13.87 -24.46 3.23
N TRP A 165 12.74 -23.84 3.57
CA TRP A 165 11.84 -24.33 4.62
C TRP A 165 11.27 -25.71 4.29
N ALA A 166 10.81 -25.92 3.05
CA ALA A 166 10.30 -27.19 2.59
C ALA A 166 11.37 -28.30 2.66
N THR A 167 12.59 -28.01 2.23
CA THR A 167 13.71 -28.98 2.23
C THR A 167 14.10 -29.41 3.65
N ASN A 168 13.96 -28.53 4.64
CA ASN A 168 14.33 -28.82 6.03
C ASN A 168 13.16 -29.40 6.87
N GLY A 169 12.01 -29.69 6.26
CA GLY A 169 10.86 -30.25 6.97
C GLY A 169 10.30 -29.32 8.06
N CYS A 170 10.53 -28.00 7.92
CA CYS A 170 10.01 -27.03 8.87
C CYS A 170 8.49 -26.94 8.77
N THR A 171 7.80 -26.96 9.90
CA THR A 171 6.36 -26.69 9.98
C THR A 171 6.11 -25.34 10.66
N SER A 172 5.07 -24.63 10.22
CA SER A 172 4.57 -23.46 10.96
C SER A 172 4.05 -23.90 12.32
N ARG A 173 4.35 -23.14 13.36
CA ARG A 173 3.65 -23.24 14.64
C ARG A 173 2.60 -22.15 14.68
N GLU A 174 1.36 -22.53 14.98
CA GLU A 174 0.28 -21.61 15.33
C GLU A 174 0.50 -20.98 16.70
#